data_AF-A0A7X8WPG7-F1
#
_entry.id   AF-A0A7X8WPG7-F1
#
_cell.length_a   1.000
_cell.length_b   1.000
_cell.length_c   1.000
_cell.angle_alpha   90.00
_cell.angle_beta   90.00
_cell.angle_gamma   90.00
#
_symmetry.space_group_name_H-M   'P 1'
#
loop_
_entity.id
_entity.type
_entity.pdbx_description
1 polymer ?
#
loop_
_entity_poly.entity_id
_entity_poly.type
_entity_poly.pdbx_seq_one_letter_code
_entity_poly.pdbx_strand_id
1 'polypeptide(L)'
;MLSYLPAQGGYVPPTIDDAHPPDIIPWMAEYGTGFGKQMVMIVLSIILIWAFFGIAMRKPSLVPGRVQWVAESGYAFVRNGIGRDIIGEKNFRQWVPLLFATFFFVLLNNLFGAIPVLQLPSFSHSGAAYALAIIMYIIWIGVGL
;
A
#
# COMPACT_ATOMS: atom_id res chain seq x y z
N MET A 1 -26.23 -19.72 -4.39
CA MET A 1 -26.96 -18.60 -5.02
C MET A 1 -28.40 -18.52 -4.50
N LEU A 2 -28.64 -18.48 -3.18
CA LEU A 2 -29.98 -18.26 -2.60
C LEU A 2 -29.84 -17.90 -1.10
N SER A 3 -29.76 -16.60 -0.75
CA SER A 3 -30.09 -16.11 0.61
C SER A 3 -30.38 -14.60 0.72
N TYR A 4 -30.53 -13.87 -0.38
CA TYR A 4 -30.95 -12.44 -0.35
C TYR A 4 -32.47 -12.26 -0.19
N LEU A 5 -33.14 -13.12 0.57
CA LEU A 5 -34.51 -12.84 1.02
C LEU A 5 -34.39 -12.10 2.36
N PRO A 6 -34.99 -10.91 2.51
CA PRO A 6 -35.01 -10.24 3.80
C PRO A 6 -35.78 -11.13 4.78
N ALA A 7 -35.04 -11.86 5.62
CA ALA A 7 -35.61 -12.60 6.71
C ALA A 7 -36.38 -11.61 7.60
N GLN A 8 -37.60 -11.99 7.97
CA GLN A 8 -38.52 -11.15 8.72
C GLN A 8 -37.86 -10.59 10.00
N GLY A 9 -37.60 -9.28 10.00
CA GLY A 9 -37.79 -8.37 11.13
C GLY A 9 -37.00 -8.58 12.44
N GLY A 10 -35.81 -9.17 12.43
CA GLY A 10 -34.94 -9.27 13.63
C GLY A 10 -33.52 -8.73 13.40
N TYR A 11 -32.87 -8.22 14.45
CA TYR A 11 -31.44 -7.86 14.40
C TYR A 11 -30.61 -9.13 14.18
N VAL A 12 -29.94 -9.21 13.02
CA VAL A 12 -28.92 -10.22 12.76
C VAL A 12 -27.58 -9.58 13.14
N PRO A 13 -26.87 -10.11 14.17
CA PRO A 13 -25.55 -9.59 14.51
C PRO A 13 -24.58 -9.81 13.33
N PRO A 14 -23.68 -8.86 13.05
CA PRO A 14 -22.68 -9.00 12.01
C PRO A 14 -21.84 -10.27 12.25
N THR A 15 -21.68 -11.07 11.20
CA THR A 15 -20.81 -12.25 11.18
C THR A 15 -19.45 -11.88 10.56
N ILE A 16 -18.42 -12.71 10.76
CA ILE A 16 -17.08 -12.49 10.18
C ILE A 16 -17.16 -12.35 8.65
N ASP A 17 -18.08 -13.08 8.00
CA ASP A 17 -18.31 -13.01 6.56
C ASP A 17 -18.79 -11.62 6.10
N ASP A 18 -19.45 -10.85 6.96
CA ASP A 18 -19.88 -9.47 6.64
C ASP A 18 -18.69 -8.48 6.60
N ALA A 19 -17.54 -8.86 7.18
CA ALA A 19 -16.30 -8.09 7.09
C ALA A 19 -15.55 -8.31 5.78
N HIS A 20 -15.97 -9.29 4.96
CA HIS A 20 -15.37 -9.61 3.67
C HIS A 20 -16.27 -9.11 2.54
N PRO A 21 -15.97 -7.95 1.92
CA PRO A 21 -16.74 -7.47 0.79
C PRO A 21 -16.65 -8.47 -0.37
N PRO A 22 -17.74 -8.66 -1.13
CA PRO A 22 -17.76 -9.61 -2.24
C PRO A 22 -16.71 -9.26 -3.29
N ASP A 23 -16.19 -10.29 -3.95
CA ASP A 23 -15.22 -10.15 -5.04
C ASP A 23 -15.79 -9.30 -6.17
N ILE A 24 -14.97 -8.36 -6.67
CA ILE A 24 -15.37 -7.47 -7.77
C ILE A 24 -15.28 -8.24 -9.09
N ILE A 25 -14.20 -9.00 -9.27
CA ILE A 25 -14.00 -9.87 -10.42
C ILE A 25 -13.62 -11.26 -9.89
N PRO A 26 -14.55 -12.23 -9.87
CA PRO A 26 -14.30 -13.56 -9.34
C PRO A 26 -13.46 -14.44 -10.28
N TRP A 27 -12.59 -13.88 -11.14
CA TRP A 27 -11.82 -14.48 -12.25
C TRP A 27 -11.58 -16.00 -12.15
N MET A 28 -12.60 -16.81 -12.47
CA MET A 28 -12.58 -18.28 -12.34
C MET A 28 -12.10 -18.80 -10.96
N ALA A 29 -12.19 -17.97 -9.93
CA ALA A 29 -11.69 -18.20 -8.60
C ALA A 29 -12.79 -18.78 -7.70
N GLU A 30 -12.39 -19.61 -6.73
CA GLU A 30 -13.28 -20.09 -5.67
C GLU A 30 -13.78 -18.89 -4.84
N TYR A 31 -14.98 -18.99 -4.27
CA TYR A 31 -15.59 -17.90 -3.50
C TYR A 31 -14.64 -17.36 -2.42
N GLY A 32 -14.30 -16.07 -2.48
CA GLY A 32 -13.36 -15.43 -1.54
C GLY A 32 -11.89 -15.50 -1.96
N THR A 33 -11.58 -16.02 -3.15
CA THR A 33 -10.22 -16.03 -3.74
C THR A 33 -10.12 -15.16 -5.00
N GLY A 34 -11.19 -14.44 -5.35
CA GLY A 34 -11.25 -13.57 -6.51
C GLY A 34 -10.57 -12.21 -6.31
N PHE A 35 -10.67 -11.36 -7.34
CA PHE A 35 -10.16 -9.99 -7.28
C PHE A 35 -11.09 -9.12 -6.45
N GLY A 36 -10.75 -9.00 -5.16
CA GLY A 36 -11.51 -8.22 -4.19
C GLY A 36 -11.10 -6.75 -4.09
N LYS A 37 -11.85 -6.00 -3.28
CA LYS A 37 -11.61 -4.57 -3.01
C LYS A 37 -10.17 -4.28 -2.54
N GLN A 38 -9.56 -5.19 -1.78
CA GLN A 38 -8.18 -5.03 -1.30
C GLN A 38 -7.15 -5.01 -2.43
N MET A 39 -7.32 -5.86 -3.43
CA MET A 39 -6.42 -5.89 -4.60
C MET A 39 -6.58 -4.62 -5.42
N VAL A 40 -7.81 -4.09 -5.55
CA VAL A 40 -8.05 -2.76 -6.14
C VAL A 40 -7.30 -1.67 -5.38
N MET A 41 -7.35 -1.67 -4.04
CA MET A 41 -6.64 -0.68 -3.23
C MET A 41 -5.11 -0.77 -3.43
N ILE A 42 -4.55 -1.97 -3.49
CA ILE A 42 -3.12 -2.17 -3.78
C ILE A 42 -2.76 -1.57 -5.14
N VAL A 43 -3.50 -1.93 -6.20
CA VAL A 43 -3.25 -1.40 -7.56
C VAL A 43 -3.40 0.11 -7.61
N LEU A 44 -4.46 0.64 -6.99
CA LEU A 44 -4.71 2.08 -6.88
C LEU A 44 -3.55 2.78 -6.17
N SER A 45 -3.01 2.21 -5.10
CA SER A 45 -1.87 2.81 -4.39
C SER A 45 -0.64 2.94 -5.28
N ILE A 46 -0.34 1.92 -6.08
CA ILE A 46 0.79 1.91 -7.01
C ILE A 46 0.60 3.01 -8.06
N ILE A 47 -0.60 3.08 -8.66
CA ILE A 47 -0.95 4.10 -9.66
C ILE A 47 -0.82 5.50 -9.06
N LEU A 48 -1.35 5.73 -7.86
CA LEU A 48 -1.32 7.03 -7.20
C LEU A 48 0.11 7.45 -6.84
N ILE A 49 0.94 6.55 -6.32
CA ILE A 49 2.36 6.84 -6.02
C ILE A 49 3.10 7.19 -7.31
N TRP A 50 2.96 6.36 -8.35
CA TRP A 50 3.60 6.58 -9.64
C TRP A 50 3.15 7.90 -10.29
N ALA A 51 1.84 8.18 -10.30
CA ALA A 51 1.29 9.41 -10.84
C ALA A 51 1.75 10.63 -10.05
N PHE A 52 1.68 10.59 -8.72
CA PHE A 52 2.09 11.70 -7.87
C PHE A 52 3.55 12.07 -8.09
N PHE A 53 4.48 11.12 -7.97
CA PHE A 53 5.91 11.39 -8.15
C PHE A 53 6.26 11.66 -9.61
N GLY A 54 5.63 10.98 -10.55
CA GLY A 54 5.79 11.22 -11.98
C GLY A 54 5.39 12.62 -12.41
N ILE A 55 4.30 13.16 -11.84
CA ILE A 55 3.86 14.55 -12.08
C ILE A 55 4.75 15.54 -11.32
N ALA A 56 5.01 15.29 -10.04
CA ALA A 56 5.77 16.20 -9.17
C ALA A 56 7.21 16.42 -9.66
N MET A 57 7.82 15.41 -10.27
CA MET A 57 9.21 15.45 -10.74
C MET A 57 9.35 15.65 -12.25
N ARG A 58 8.25 15.86 -13.01
CA ARG A 58 8.31 15.95 -14.48
C ARG A 58 9.05 17.18 -15.00
N LYS A 59 8.95 18.30 -14.28
CA LYS A 59 9.52 19.60 -14.64
C LYS A 59 10.09 20.29 -13.40
N PRO A 60 11.22 19.80 -12.87
CA PRO A 60 11.79 20.36 -11.64
C PRO A 60 12.22 21.81 -11.87
N SER A 61 11.71 22.73 -11.05
CA SER A 61 12.14 24.12 -11.03
C SER A 61 13.17 24.33 -9.91
N LEU A 62 14.06 25.33 -10.10
CA LEU A 62 15.11 25.65 -9.12
C LEU A 62 14.51 26.17 -7.79
N VAL A 63 13.40 26.91 -7.87
CA VAL A 63 12.56 27.24 -6.72
C VAL A 63 11.39 26.25 -6.71
N PRO A 64 11.28 25.35 -5.72
CA PRO A 64 10.28 24.30 -5.75
C PRO A 64 8.89 24.87 -5.49
N GLY A 65 7.93 24.49 -6.35
CA GLY A 65 6.51 24.70 -6.06
C GLY A 65 6.02 23.80 -4.92
N ARG A 66 4.79 24.00 -4.43
CA ARG A 66 4.24 23.24 -3.29
C ARG A 66 4.29 21.72 -3.47
N VAL A 67 3.89 21.22 -4.64
CA VAL A 67 3.84 19.77 -4.93
C VAL A 67 5.26 19.18 -5.04
N GLN A 68 6.17 19.89 -5.72
CA GLN A 68 7.57 19.50 -5.80
C GLN A 68 8.20 19.48 -4.40
N TRP A 69 7.93 20.48 -3.56
CA TRP A 69 8.43 20.55 -2.19
C TRP A 69 7.99 19.34 -1.34
N VAL A 70 6.71 18.94 -1.44
CA VAL A 70 6.24 17.72 -0.73
C VAL A 70 6.95 16.47 -1.24
N ALA A 71 7.10 16.33 -2.56
CA ALA A 71 7.76 15.17 -3.17
C ALA A 71 9.25 15.11 -2.81
N GLU A 72 9.96 16.24 -2.85
CA GLU A 72 11.37 16.36 -2.47
C GLU A 72 11.56 16.09 -0.98
N SER A 73 10.67 16.62 -0.13
CA SER A 73 10.71 16.38 1.32
C SER A 73 10.49 14.90 1.64
N GLY A 74 9.52 14.27 0.98
CA GLY A 74 9.26 12.84 1.11
C GLY A 74 10.44 11.98 0.65
N TYR A 75 11.03 12.31 -0.50
CA TYR A 75 12.23 11.63 -0.99
C TYR A 75 13.43 11.84 -0.04
N ALA A 76 13.64 13.06 0.44
CA ALA A 76 14.72 13.39 1.38
C ALA A 76 14.54 12.68 2.73
N PHE A 77 13.32 12.55 3.22
CA PHE A 77 12.99 11.81 4.43
C PHE A 77 13.40 10.34 4.30
N VAL A 78 13.00 9.66 3.22
CA VAL A 78 13.41 8.27 3.00
C VAL A 78 14.92 8.18 2.78
N ARG A 79 15.49 9.05 1.94
CA ARG A 79 16.90 8.98 1.57
C ARG A 79 17.82 9.21 2.76
N ASN A 80 17.58 10.27 3.53
CA ASN A 80 18.46 10.69 4.61
C ASN A 80 18.02 10.04 5.93
N GLY A 81 16.76 10.23 6.33
CA GLY A 81 16.26 9.76 7.63
C GLY A 81 16.14 8.24 7.76
N ILE A 82 15.84 7.53 6.66
CA ILE A 82 15.77 6.06 6.68
C ILE A 82 17.06 5.48 6.10
N GLY A 83 17.40 5.83 4.86
CA GLY A 83 18.55 5.24 4.17
C GLY A 83 19.86 5.58 4.85
N ARG A 84 20.25 6.86 4.85
CA ARG A 84 21.57 7.28 5.36
C ARG A 84 21.72 7.02 6.86
N ASP A 85 20.72 7.40 7.65
CA ASP A 85 20.85 7.39 9.10
C ASP A 85 20.81 5.96 9.69
N ILE A 86 20.07 5.02 9.06
CA ILE A 86 19.96 3.63 9.53
C ILE A 86 21.03 2.72 8.90
N ILE A 87 21.27 2.82 7.58
CA ILE A 87 22.23 1.94 6.88
C ILE A 87 23.66 2.49 6.96
N GLY A 88 23.82 3.80 7.09
CA GLY A 88 25.11 4.48 7.10
C GLY A 88 25.51 5.08 5.74
N GLU A 89 26.45 6.01 5.77
CA GLU A 89 26.74 6.91 4.64
C GLU A 89 27.32 6.24 3.38
N LYS A 90 28.03 5.13 3.54
CA LYS A 90 28.77 4.50 2.43
C LYS A 90 27.85 3.85 1.39
N ASN A 91 26.90 3.05 1.85
CA ASN A 91 26.20 2.10 0.96
C ASN A 91 24.68 2.30 0.89
N PHE A 92 24.11 3.33 1.52
CA PHE A 92 22.65 3.48 1.56
C PHE A 92 22.02 3.81 0.19
N ARG A 93 22.75 4.48 -0.72
CA ARG A 93 22.18 5.06 -1.95
C ARG A 93 21.53 4.02 -2.87
N GLN A 94 22.11 2.83 -2.97
CA GLN A 94 21.57 1.73 -3.77
C GLN A 94 20.26 1.16 -3.19
N TRP A 95 20.03 1.34 -1.89
CA TRP A 95 18.84 0.86 -1.19
C TRP A 95 17.69 1.87 -1.19
N VAL A 96 17.97 3.13 -1.53
CA VAL A 96 16.96 4.19 -1.55
C VAL A 96 15.75 3.84 -2.42
N PRO A 97 15.87 3.26 -3.65
CA PRO A 97 14.69 2.90 -4.44
C PRO A 97 13.77 1.89 -3.74
N LEU A 98 14.34 0.86 -3.11
CA LEU A 98 13.59 -0.17 -2.37
C LEU A 98 12.89 0.42 -1.13
N LEU A 99 13.64 1.21 -0.34
CA LEU A 99 13.13 1.88 0.85
C LEU A 99 12.02 2.87 0.49
N PHE A 100 12.21 3.62 -0.59
CA PHE A 100 11.26 4.61 -1.09
C PHE A 100 9.96 3.95 -1.54
N ALA A 101 10.04 2.94 -2.40
CA ALA A 101 8.89 2.20 -2.86
C ALA A 101 8.12 1.61 -1.68
N THR A 102 8.81 0.97 -0.74
CA THR A 102 8.18 0.31 0.41
C THR A 102 7.55 1.32 1.36
N PHE A 103 8.26 2.39 1.69
CA PHE A 103 7.75 3.42 2.59
C PHE A 103 6.46 4.04 2.05
N PHE A 104 6.45 4.53 0.81
CA PHE A 104 5.28 5.18 0.24
C PHE A 104 4.14 4.20 -0.02
N PHE A 105 4.46 2.96 -0.40
CA PHE A 105 3.46 1.89 -0.55
C PHE A 105 2.78 1.58 0.77
N VAL A 106 3.55 1.36 1.85
CA VAL A 106 3.00 1.11 3.18
C VAL A 106 2.22 2.33 3.69
N LEU A 107 2.78 3.53 3.57
CA LEU A 107 2.15 4.78 3.99
C LEU A 107 0.77 4.97 3.34
N LEU A 108 0.70 4.89 2.02
CA LEU A 108 -0.53 5.18 1.29
C LEU A 108 -1.61 4.12 1.55
N ASN A 109 -1.23 2.84 1.60
CA ASN A 109 -2.17 1.76 1.91
C ASN A 109 -2.69 1.83 3.35
N ASN A 110 -1.91 2.34 4.30
CA ASN A 110 -2.40 2.60 5.65
C ASN A 110 -3.29 3.86 5.70
N LEU A 111 -2.96 4.89 4.92
CA LEU A 111 -3.76 6.12 4.86
C LEU A 111 -5.16 5.90 4.29
N PHE A 112 -5.35 4.92 3.39
CA PHE A 112 -6.68 4.52 2.92
C PHE A 112 -7.65 4.11 4.03
N GLY A 113 -7.13 3.64 5.17
CA GLY A 113 -7.94 3.36 6.35
C GLY A 113 -8.61 4.60 6.95
N ALA A 114 -8.02 5.78 6.79
CA ALA A 114 -8.53 7.03 7.34
C ALA A 114 -9.48 7.76 6.38
N ILE A 115 -9.48 7.41 5.09
CA ILE A 115 -10.27 8.11 4.06
C ILE A 115 -11.67 7.49 3.98
N PRO A 116 -12.75 8.27 4.20
CA PRO A 116 -14.12 7.80 3.98
C PRO A 116 -14.29 7.25 2.56
N VAL A 117 -15.15 6.25 2.36
CA VAL A 117 -15.32 5.47 1.11
C VAL A 117 -14.22 4.45 0.84
N LEU A 118 -12.94 4.78 1.07
CA LEU A 118 -11.85 3.80 0.93
C LEU A 118 -11.92 2.77 2.06
N GLN A 119 -11.86 3.22 3.32
CA GLN A 119 -12.17 2.49 4.59
C GLN A 119 -11.71 1.02 4.70
N LEU A 120 -10.69 0.62 3.93
CA LEU A 120 -10.05 -0.69 4.02
C LEU A 120 -8.56 -0.48 3.78
N PRO A 121 -7.75 -0.38 4.85
CA PRO A 121 -6.31 -0.45 4.69
C PRO A 121 -5.98 -1.81 4.05
N SER A 122 -5.18 -1.83 2.99
CA SER A 122 -4.79 -3.10 2.35
C SER A 122 -4.02 -4.03 3.29
N PHE A 123 -3.39 -3.45 4.33
CA PHE A 123 -2.72 -4.16 5.42
C PHE A 123 -3.64 -4.56 6.58
N SER A 124 -4.95 -4.29 6.52
CA SER A 124 -5.92 -4.78 7.52
C SER A 124 -6.00 -6.31 7.55
N HIS A 125 -5.58 -6.96 6.47
CA HIS A 125 -5.34 -8.40 6.43
C HIS A 125 -3.84 -8.64 6.44
N SER A 126 -3.40 -9.54 7.32
CA SER A 126 -1.98 -9.75 7.61
C SER A 126 -1.19 -10.31 6.41
N GLY A 127 -1.85 -10.92 5.42
CA GLY A 127 -1.21 -11.52 4.25
C GLY A 127 -0.29 -10.55 3.48
N ALA A 128 -0.74 -9.33 3.20
CA ALA A 128 0.07 -8.33 2.50
C ALA A 128 1.27 -7.86 3.33
N ALA A 129 1.10 -7.74 4.65
CA ALA A 129 2.18 -7.39 5.57
C ALA A 129 3.24 -8.50 5.62
N TYR A 130 2.82 -9.75 5.74
CA TYR A 130 3.72 -10.90 5.73
C TYR A 130 4.46 -11.04 4.40
N ALA A 131 3.79 -10.80 3.27
CA ALA A 131 4.44 -10.83 1.97
C ALA A 131 5.58 -9.80 1.88
N LEU A 132 5.34 -8.55 2.28
CA LEU A 132 6.39 -7.53 2.32
C LEU A 132 7.51 -7.88 3.30
N ALA A 133 7.16 -8.39 4.49
CA ALA A 133 8.14 -8.78 5.50
C ALA A 133 9.06 -9.91 4.99
N ILE A 134 8.49 -10.93 4.32
CA ILE A 134 9.25 -12.03 3.73
C ILE A 134 10.18 -11.51 2.63
N ILE A 135 9.69 -10.63 1.74
CA ILE A 135 10.53 -10.02 0.70
C ILE A 135 11.72 -9.29 1.32
N MET A 136 11.48 -8.45 2.34
CA MET A 136 12.54 -7.72 3.03
C MET A 136 13.53 -8.65 3.74
N TYR A 137 13.02 -9.71 4.35
CA TYR A 137 13.84 -10.70 5.05
C TYR A 137 14.76 -11.46 4.09
N ILE A 138 14.25 -11.87 2.92
CA ILE A 138 15.05 -12.54 1.88
C ILE A 138 16.13 -11.59 1.35
N ILE A 139 15.79 -10.32 1.09
CA ILE A 139 16.78 -9.32 0.65
C ILE A 139 17.87 -9.15 1.71
N TRP A 140 17.48 -9.05 2.99
CA TRP A 140 18.43 -8.91 4.08
C TRP A 140 19.39 -10.11 4.19
N ILE A 141 18.88 -11.34 4.09
CA ILE A 141 19.73 -12.54 4.04
C ILE A 141 20.66 -12.50 2.82
N GLY A 142 20.11 -12.20 1.64
CA GLY A 142 20.88 -12.19 0.39
C GLY A 142 22.00 -11.14 0.36
N VAL A 143 21.86 -10.05 1.10
CA VAL A 143 22.92 -9.03 1.29
C VAL A 143 23.96 -9.47 2.33
N GLY A 144 23.56 -10.30 3.28
CA GLY A 144 24.43 -10.80 4.35
C GLY A 144 25.31 -12.00 3.95
N LEU A 145 24.96 -12.70 2.86
CA LEU A 145 25.76 -13.76 2.24
C LEU A 145 26.88 -13.17 1.39
#